data_AF-A0A1H3I2H7-F1
#
_entry.id   AF-A0A1H3I2H7-F1
#
_cell.length_a   1.000
_cell.length_b   1.000
_cell.length_c   1.000
_cell.angle_alpha   90.00
_cell.angle_beta   90.00
_cell.angle_gamma   90.00
#
_symmetry.space_group_name_H-M   'P 1'
#
loop_
_entity.id
_entity.type
_entity.pdbx_description
1 polymer ?
#
loop_
_entity_poly.entity_id
_entity_poly.type
_entity_poly.pdbx_seq_one_letter_code
_entity_poly.pdbx_strand_id
1 'polypeptide(L)'
;MKNPTPPRQAIALKYDGQQAPTLTAKGDDALAEAILKLAREHEVPIYENAELVKLLARMELGDSIPEELYRTVAEIIAFAWTLKGKFPVGYDPNAEPLERDVTEREDDY
;
A
#
# COMPACT_ATOMS: atom_id res chain seq x y z
N MET A 1 28.66 22.44 10.80
CA MET A 1 28.74 20.97 10.65
C MET A 1 27.41 20.51 10.07
N LYS A 2 27.38 19.93 8.86
CA LYS A 2 26.15 19.34 8.31
C LYS A 2 26.00 17.97 8.98
N ASN A 3 24.95 17.79 9.78
CA ASN A 3 24.60 16.46 10.30
C ASN A 3 24.35 15.54 9.10
N PRO A 4 24.98 14.35 9.03
CA PRO A 4 24.68 13.39 7.96
C PRO A 4 23.23 12.95 8.16
N THR A 5 22.33 13.50 7.35
CA THR A 5 20.96 13.03 7.27
C THR A 5 21.03 11.62 6.68
N PRO A 6 20.40 10.59 7.29
CA PRO A 6 20.42 9.26 6.73
C PRO A 6 19.92 9.31 5.27
N PRO A 7 20.51 8.49 4.37
CA PRO A 7 20.14 8.51 2.96
C PRO A 7 18.63 8.32 2.83
N ARG A 8 18.01 9.19 2.05
CA ARG A 8 16.56 9.20 1.91
C ARG A 8 16.21 8.09 0.92
N GLN A 9 15.44 7.11 1.37
CA GLN A 9 14.98 6.02 0.51
C GLN A 9 13.49 6.19 0.20
N ALA A 10 13.07 5.81 -1.00
CA ALA A 10 11.66 5.79 -1.38
C ALA A 10 11.33 4.49 -2.13
N ILE A 11 10.19 3.90 -1.79
CA ILE A 11 9.63 2.70 -2.42
C ILE A 11 8.22 3.04 -2.89
N ALA A 12 7.90 2.72 -4.14
CA ALA A 12 6.57 2.89 -4.71
C ALA A 12 5.92 1.53 -4.94
N LEU A 13 4.69 1.37 -4.45
CA LEU A 13 3.89 0.17 -4.60
C LEU A 13 2.69 0.44 -5.50
N LYS A 14 2.30 -0.56 -6.28
CA LYS A 14 1.06 -0.56 -7.07
C LYS A 14 0.18 -1.70 -6.62
N TYR A 15 -1.11 -1.42 -6.46
CA TYR A 15 -2.13 -2.42 -6.15
C TYR A 15 -3.34 -2.18 -7.04
N ASP A 16 -3.86 -3.24 -7.64
CA ASP A 16 -4.98 -3.22 -8.58
C ASP A 16 -6.32 -3.64 -7.94
N GLY A 17 -6.31 -4.03 -6.66
CA GLY A 17 -7.50 -4.52 -5.96
C GLY A 17 -7.70 -6.03 -6.02
N GLN A 18 -6.89 -6.76 -6.79
CA GLN A 18 -7.08 -8.20 -7.06
C GLN A 18 -5.85 -9.03 -6.67
N GLN A 19 -4.66 -8.60 -7.08
CA GLN A 19 -3.41 -9.31 -6.86
C GLN A 19 -2.57 -8.65 -5.77
N ALA A 20 -1.59 -9.38 -5.23
CA ALA A 20 -0.62 -8.83 -4.31
C ALA A 20 -0.04 -7.49 -4.80
N PRO A 21 0.13 -6.48 -3.93
CA PRO A 21 0.79 -5.24 -4.32
C PRO A 21 2.17 -5.54 -4.90
N THR A 22 2.60 -4.75 -5.89
CA THR A 22 3.87 -4.93 -6.59
C THR A 22 4.79 -3.73 -6.39
N LEU A 23 6.10 -3.99 -6.25
CA LEU A 23 7.11 -2.95 -6.16
C LEU A 23 7.41 -2.40 -7.56
N THR A 24 7.05 -1.13 -7.81
CA THR A 24 7.15 -0.50 -9.14
C THR A 24 8.27 0.50 -9.27
N ALA A 25 8.71 1.08 -8.14
CA ALA A 25 9.90 1.92 -8.11
C ALA A 25 10.60 1.78 -6.75
N LYS A 26 11.93 1.90 -6.78
CA LYS A 26 12.76 2.08 -5.58
C LYS A 26 13.93 2.99 -5.91
N GLY A 27 14.39 3.76 -4.95
CA GLY A 27 15.55 4.62 -5.13
C GLY A 27 16.07 5.21 -3.84
N ASP A 28 17.30 5.67 -3.92
CA ASP A 28 18.05 6.33 -2.85
C ASP A 28 18.37 7.78 -3.25
N ASP A 29 18.54 8.64 -2.25
CA ASP A 29 18.97 10.03 -2.37
C ASP A 29 18.22 10.79 -3.48
N ALA A 30 18.92 11.19 -4.54
CA ALA A 30 18.34 11.97 -5.64
C ALA A 30 17.19 11.22 -6.35
N LEU A 31 17.28 9.90 -6.48
CA LEU A 31 16.22 9.11 -7.10
C LEU A 31 15.00 9.01 -6.16
N ALA A 32 15.23 8.88 -4.85
CA ALA A 32 14.15 8.91 -3.87
C ALA A 32 13.41 10.26 -3.90
N GLU A 33 14.14 11.37 -4.00
CA GLU A 33 13.55 12.70 -4.14
C GLU A 33 12.71 12.83 -5.42
N ALA A 34 13.19 12.30 -6.54
CA ALA A 34 12.44 12.27 -7.80
C ALA A 34 11.14 11.44 -7.70
N ILE A 35 11.19 10.26 -7.07
CA ILE A 35 10.02 9.41 -6.81
C ILE A 35 9.00 10.18 -5.95
N LEU A 36 9.45 10.79 -4.84
CA LEU A 36 8.58 11.55 -3.94
C LEU A 36 8.00 12.80 -4.63
N LYS A 37 8.76 13.47 -5.50
CA LYS A 37 8.27 14.61 -6.29
C LYS A 37 7.12 14.16 -7.20
N LEU A 38 7.32 13.08 -7.97
CA LEU A 38 6.30 12.54 -8.86
C LEU A 38 5.06 12.07 -8.09
N ALA A 39 5.26 11.42 -6.93
CA ALA A 39 4.16 11.02 -6.06
C ALA A 39 3.30 12.23 -5.64
N ARG A 40 3.92 13.35 -5.24
CA ARG A 40 3.19 14.58 -4.90
C ARG A 40 2.45 15.17 -6.11
N GLU A 41 3.10 15.22 -7.28
CA GLU A 41 2.52 15.76 -8.52
C GLU A 41 1.29 14.98 -8.99
N HIS A 42 1.28 13.66 -8.79
CA HIS A 42 0.16 12.77 -9.14
C HIS A 42 -0.76 12.44 -7.95
N GLU A 43 -0.62 13.19 -6.84
CA GLU A 43 -1.39 13.01 -5.61
C GLU A 43 -1.36 11.58 -5.07
N VAL A 44 -0.28 10.82 -5.32
CA VAL A 44 -0.08 9.49 -4.75
C VAL A 44 0.18 9.64 -3.24
N PRO A 45 -0.54 8.90 -2.37
CA PRO A 45 -0.34 8.97 -0.93
C PRO A 45 1.09 8.59 -0.53
N ILE A 46 1.68 9.35 0.38
CA ILE A 46 3.04 9.13 0.88
C ILE A 46 2.93 8.75 2.35
N TYR A 47 3.54 7.62 2.70
CA TYR A 47 3.61 7.11 4.07
C TYR A 47 5.08 6.98 4.49
N GLU A 48 5.46 7.64 5.58
CA GLU A 48 6.84 7.64 6.08
C GLU A 48 7.04 6.56 7.15
N ASN A 49 7.80 5.51 6.82
CA ASN A 49 8.21 4.47 7.76
C ASN A 49 9.59 3.91 7.38
N ALA A 50 10.61 4.27 8.16
CA ALA A 50 11.99 3.92 7.86
C ALA A 50 12.28 2.41 7.94
N GLU A 51 11.59 1.67 8.83
CA GLU A 51 11.80 0.22 8.99
C GLU A 51 11.19 -0.55 7.82
N LEU A 52 9.96 -0.20 7.45
CA LEU A 52 9.28 -0.79 6.29
C LEU A 52 10.04 -0.51 4.99
N VAL A 53 10.52 0.72 4.81
CA VAL A 53 11.32 1.09 3.63
C VAL A 53 12.60 0.24 3.54
N LYS A 54 13.33 0.06 4.65
CA LYS A 54 14.52 -0.79 4.68
C LYS A 54 14.22 -2.26 4.38
N LEU A 55 13.06 -2.75 4.82
CA LEU A 55 12.63 -4.11 4.54
C LEU A 55 12.31 -4.30 3.06
N LEU A 56 11.50 -3.41 2.50
CA LEU A 56 11.07 -3.45 1.10
C LEU A 56 12.21 -3.14 0.12
N ALA A 57 13.21 -2.34 0.51
CA ALA A 57 14.37 -2.04 -0.31
C ALA A 57 15.18 -3.29 -0.72
N ARG A 58 15.05 -4.39 0.02
CA ARG A 58 15.68 -5.67 -0.28
C ARG A 58 15.03 -6.43 -1.43
N MET A 59 13.80 -6.09 -1.79
CA MET A 59 13.06 -6.71 -2.90
C MET A 59 13.49 -6.13 -4.25
N GLU A 60 13.27 -6.86 -5.34
CA GLU A 60 13.55 -6.41 -6.70
C GLU A 60 12.38 -5.63 -7.32
N LEU A 61 12.66 -4.87 -8.39
CA LEU A 61 11.61 -4.21 -9.15
C LEU A 61 10.73 -5.25 -9.84
N GLY A 62 9.42 -5.14 -9.68
CA GLY A 62 8.44 -6.08 -10.22
C GLY A 62 8.04 -7.18 -9.23
N ASP A 63 8.74 -7.34 -8.11
CA ASP A 63 8.37 -8.31 -7.09
C ASP A 63 7.00 -8.00 -6.51
N SER A 64 6.21 -9.06 -6.32
CA SER A 64 5.01 -9.00 -5.47
C SER A 64 5.44 -8.96 -4.00
N ILE A 65 4.70 -8.19 -3.19
CA ILE A 65 4.90 -8.18 -1.74
C ILE A 65 4.82 -9.63 -1.20
N PRO A 66 5.66 -10.03 -0.24
CA PRO A 66 5.54 -11.33 0.42
C PRO A 66 4.27 -11.43 1.27
N GLU A 67 3.74 -12.63 1.43
CA GLU A 67 2.50 -12.87 2.18
C GLU A 67 2.58 -12.39 3.63
N GLU A 68 3.76 -12.50 4.24
CA GLU A 68 4.04 -12.06 5.60
C GLU A 68 3.83 -10.54 5.79
N LEU A 69 3.91 -9.77 4.70
CA LEU A 69 3.74 -8.31 4.70
C LEU A 69 2.39 -7.87 4.15
N TYR A 70 1.55 -8.79 3.66
CA TYR A 70 0.25 -8.44 3.07
C TYR A 70 -0.63 -7.64 4.01
N ARG A 71 -0.75 -8.08 5.26
CA ARG A 71 -1.61 -7.39 6.22
C ARG A 71 -1.16 -5.95 6.44
N THR A 72 0.12 -5.73 6.73
CA THR A 72 0.67 -4.40 6.99
C THR A 72 0.55 -3.50 5.76
N VAL A 73 0.84 -4.01 4.57
CA VAL A 73 0.73 -3.23 3.33
C VAL A 73 -0.74 -2.94 2.99
N ALA A 74 -1.65 -3.89 3.20
CA ALA A 74 -3.08 -3.69 2.98
C ALA A 74 -3.65 -2.63 3.93
N GLU A 75 -3.25 -2.62 5.21
CA GLU A 75 -3.65 -1.58 6.16
C GLU A 75 -3.19 -0.19 5.71
N ILE A 76 -1.95 -0.06 5.21
CA ILE A 76 -1.43 1.20 4.68
C ILE A 76 -2.20 1.64 3.43
N ILE A 77 -2.46 0.72 2.49
CA ILE A 77 -3.22 1.02 1.26
C ILE A 77 -4.65 1.43 1.60
N ALA A 78 -5.31 0.71 2.51
CA ALA A 78 -6.66 1.03 2.96
C ALA A 78 -6.71 2.43 3.57
N PHE A 79 -5.76 2.76 4.47
CA PHE A 79 -5.63 4.11 5.03
C PHE A 79 -5.38 5.17 3.95
N ALA A 80 -4.51 4.88 2.99
CA ALA A 80 -4.24 5.77 1.86
C ALA A 80 -5.48 6.02 0.98
N TRP A 81 -6.36 5.01 0.82
CA TRP A 81 -7.61 5.14 0.09
C TRP A 81 -8.66 5.93 0.85
N THR A 82 -8.81 5.72 2.17
CA THR A 82 -9.79 6.47 2.97
C THR A 82 -9.48 7.97 2.98
N LEU A 83 -8.21 8.35 2.98
CA LEU A 83 -7.79 9.76 2.80
C LEU A 83 -8.21 10.36 1.45
N LYS A 84 -8.38 9.51 0.43
CA LYS A 84 -8.88 9.89 -0.90
C LYS A 84 -10.40 9.75 -1.04
N GLY A 85 -11.12 9.44 0.03
CA GLY A 85 -12.56 9.15 0.00
C GLY A 85 -12.90 7.88 -0.79
N LYS A 86 -11.93 6.97 -0.99
CA LYS A 86 -12.12 5.66 -1.62
C LYS A 86 -12.09 4.59 -0.53
N PHE A 87 -12.83 3.51 -0.75
CA PHE A 87 -12.86 2.38 0.17
C PHE A 87 -12.63 1.09 -0.59
N PRO A 88 -11.98 0.09 0.04
CA PRO A 88 -12.03 -1.28 -0.44
C PRO A 88 -13.47 -1.76 -0.57
N VAL A 89 -13.73 -2.68 -1.50
CA VAL A 89 -15.06 -3.27 -1.70
C VAL A 89 -15.55 -3.87 -0.38
N GLY A 90 -16.74 -3.45 0.07
CA GLY A 90 -17.34 -3.90 1.34
C GLY A 90 -16.86 -3.18 2.61
N TYR A 91 -16.03 -2.14 2.48
CA TYR A 91 -15.54 -1.33 3.61
C TYR A 91 -16.01 0.14 3.55
N ASP A 92 -16.92 0.49 2.66
CA ASP A 92 -17.51 1.83 2.67
C ASP A 92 -18.35 2.00 3.96
N PRO A 93 -17.98 2.90 4.88
CA PRO A 93 -18.69 3.10 6.15
C PRO A 93 -20.09 3.67 5.96
N ASN A 94 -20.41 4.17 4.77
CA ASN A 94 -21.73 4.68 4.40
C ASN A 94 -22.48 3.75 3.44
N ALA A 95 -21.88 2.65 3.01
CA ALA A 95 -22.60 1.67 2.19
C ALA A 95 -23.59 0.90 3.06
N GLU A 96 -24.76 0.63 2.50
CA GLU A 96 -25.69 -0.31 3.11
C GLU A 96 -24.99 -1.66 3.28
N PRO A 97 -25.17 -2.36 4.43
CA PRO A 97 -24.57 -3.66 4.64
C PRO A 97 -24.92 -4.56 3.47
N LEU A 98 -23.91 -5.03 2.73
CA LEU A 98 -24.11 -6.08 1.76
C LEU A 98 -24.68 -7.27 2.53
N GLU A 99 -25.94 -7.62 2.28
CA GLU A 99 -26.52 -8.86 2.75
C GLU A 99 -25.59 -9.98 2.28
N ARG A 100 -24.77 -10.46 3.21
CA ARG A 100 -23.98 -11.67 3.00
C ARG A 100 -25.03 -12.76 2.98
N ASP A 101 -25.39 -13.18 1.77
CA ASP A 101 -26.28 -14.32 1.56
C ASP A 101 -25.66 -15.51 2.28
N VAL A 102 -26.10 -15.72 3.51
CA VAL A 102 -25.74 -16.87 4.32
C VAL A 102 -26.55 -17.96 3.68
N THR A 103 -25.96 -18.65 2.69
CA THR A 103 -26.55 -19.82 2.03
C THR A 103 -27.41 -20.54 3.04
N GLU A 104 -28.73 -20.60 2.77
CA GLU A 104 -29.69 -21.35 3.57
C GLU A 104 -29.01 -22.66 3.94
N ARG A 105 -28.79 -22.84 5.24
CA ARG A 105 -28.38 -24.12 5.77
C ARG A 105 -29.57 -25.01 5.43
N GLU A 106 -29.47 -25.77 4.34
CA GLU A 106 -30.46 -26.79 4.02
C GLU A 106 -30.43 -27.75 5.20
N ASP A 107 -31.42 -27.56 6.08
CA ASP A 107 -31.84 -28.53 7.07
C ASP A 107 -32.46 -29.69 6.29
N ASP A 108 -31.61 -30.46 5.61
CA ASP A 108 -32.00 -31.75 5.03
C ASP A 108 -32.10 -32.77 6.17
N TYR A 109 -33.32 -33.30 6.29
CA TYR A 109 -33.92 -34.15 7.32
C TYR A 109 -33.17 -35.46 7.63
#